data_AF-D3VC74-F1
#
_entry.id   AF-D3VC74-F1
#
_cell.length_a   1.000
_cell.length_b   1.000
_cell.length_c   1.000
_cell.angle_alpha   90.00
_cell.angle_beta   90.00
_cell.angle_gamma   90.00
#
_symmetry.space_group_name_H-M   'P 1'
#
loop_
_entity.id
_entity.type
_entity.pdbx_description
1 polymer ?
#
loop_
_entity_poly.entity_id
_entity_poly.type
_entity_poly.pdbx_seq_one_letter_code
_entity_poly.pdbx_strand_id
1 'polypeptide(L)' 'MFLFYLPAYSPELNLIEIVWKQAKYHWRRFITWTQNTMEHELNTLLKGYGDQFAINFS' A
#
# COMPACT_ATOMS: atom_id res chain seq x y z
N MET A 1 12.16 14.07 15.35
CA MET A 1 10.79 13.64 14.96
C MET A 1 10.18 14.79 14.19
N PHE A 2 9.88 14.59 12.91
CA PHE A 2 9.27 15.61 12.05
C PHE A 2 7.78 15.30 11.91
N LEU A 3 6.94 16.30 12.16
CA LEU A 3 5.50 16.19 11.95
C LEU A 3 5.19 16.83 10.60
N PHE A 4 4.62 16.06 9.68
CA PHE A 4 4.18 16.56 8.38
C PHE A 4 2.75 17.05 8.50
N TYR A 5 2.49 18.30 8.13
CA TYR A 5 1.12 18.81 8.08
C TYR A 5 0.42 18.27 6.83
N LEU A 6 -0.67 17.53 7.04
CA LEU A 6 -1.51 17.02 5.97
C LEU A 6 -2.83 17.80 5.96
N PRO A 7 -3.13 18.57 4.90
CA PRO A 7 -4.40 19.26 4.80
C PRO A 7 -5.57 18.28 4.66
N ALA A 8 -6.76 18.72 5.07
CA ALA A 8 -7.97 17.91 4.99
C ALA A 8 -8.29 17.55 3.53
N TYR A 9 -8.76 16.32 3.32
CA TYR A 9 -9.18 15.80 2.01
C TYR A 9 -8.10 15.78 0.92
N SER A 10 -6.82 15.69 1.30
CA SER A 10 -5.70 15.57 0.35
C SER A 10 -5.05 14.17 0.38
N PRO A 11 -5.75 13.12 -0.07
CA PRO A 11 -5.19 11.76 -0.13
C PRO A 11 -3.98 11.67 -1.07
N GLU A 12 -3.87 12.55 -2.07
CA GLU A 12 -2.73 12.66 -2.97
C GLU A 12 -1.44 13.14 -2.28
N LEU A 13 -1.55 13.77 -1.11
CA LEU A 13 -0.41 14.20 -0.30
C LEU A 13 -0.05 13.16 0.78
N ASN A 14 -0.92 12.17 0.99
CA ASN A 14 -0.71 11.14 2.00
C ASN A 14 -0.02 9.92 1.41
N LEU A 15 1.27 9.75 1.70
CA LEU A 15 2.08 8.67 1.13
C LEU A 15 1.49 7.28 1.38
N ILE A 16 0.89 7.04 2.55
CA ILE A 16 0.29 5.73 2.86
C ILE A 16 -0.93 5.44 1.97
N GLU A 17 -1.71 6.45 1.58
CA GLU A 17 -2.84 6.28 0.68
C GLU A 17 -2.37 5.88 -0.72
N ILE A 18 -1.27 6.49 -1.18
CA ILE A 18 -0.65 6.15 -2.47
C ILE A 18 -0.12 4.70 -2.44
N VAL A 19 0.57 4.30 -1.36
CA VAL A 19 1.02 2.91 -1.17
C VAL A 19 -0.16 1.95 -1.24
N TRP A 20 -1.24 2.21 -0.50
CA TRP A 20 -2.42 1.34 -0.50
C TRP A 20 -3.13 1.28 -1.84
N LYS A 21 -3.15 2.38 -2.60
CA LYS A 21 -3.67 2.39 -3.98
C LYS A 21 -2.85 1.45 -4.87
N GLN A 22 -1.53 1.56 -4.84
CA GLN A 22 -0.64 0.68 -5.61
C GLN A 22 -0.76 -0.78 -5.17
N ALA A 23 -0.76 -1.04 -3.87
CA ALA A 23 -0.94 -2.37 -3.31
C ALA A 23 -2.24 -3.02 -3.79
N LYS A 24 -3.36 -2.30 -3.76
CA LYS A 24 -4.69 -2.85 -4.12
C LYS A 24 -4.88 -3.03 -5.62
N TYR A 25 -4.44 -2.06 -6.43
CA TYR A 25 -4.78 -2.03 -7.87
C TYR A 25 -3.68 -2.59 -8.76
N HIS A 26 -2.41 -2.59 -8.32
CA HIS A 26 -1.28 -2.95 -9.16
C HIS A 26 -0.50 -4.17 -8.65
N TRP A 27 -0.26 -4.29 -7.34
CA TRP A 27 0.57 -5.39 -6.81
C TRP A 27 -0.26 -6.62 -6.45
N ARG A 28 -1.49 -6.40 -5.99
CA ARG A 28 -2.42 -7.48 -5.67
C ARG A 28 -2.85 -8.19 -6.95
N ARG A 29 -2.65 -9.51 -6.98
CA ARG A 29 -3.26 -10.36 -8.00
C ARG A 29 -4.79 -10.35 -7.84
N PHE A 30 -5.52 -10.41 -8.95
CA PHE A 30 -6.98 -10.49 -8.97
C PHE A 30 -7.47 -11.87 -8.51
N ILE A 31 -7.30 -12.15 -7.21
CA ILE A 31 -7.70 -13.39 -6.54
C ILE A 31 -8.63 -13.01 -5.41
N THR A 32 -9.67 -13.79 -5.14
CA THR A 32 -10.56 -13.57 -4.01
C THR A 32 -9.84 -13.97 -2.72
N TRP A 33 -9.68 -13.02 -1.79
CA TRP A 33 -9.15 -13.34 -0.46
C TRP A 33 -10.32 -13.72 0.44
N THR A 34 -10.17 -14.85 1.14
CA THR A 34 -11.10 -15.22 2.23
C THR A 34 -10.61 -14.61 3.53
N GLN A 35 -11.47 -14.51 4.55
CA GLN A 35 -11.10 -13.95 5.85
C GLN A 35 -9.87 -14.65 6.45
N ASN A 36 -9.79 -15.98 6.33
CA ASN A 36 -8.68 -16.77 6.83
C ASN A 36 -7.36 -16.58 6.06
N THR A 37 -7.42 -16.24 4.78
CA THR A 37 -6.22 -16.08 3.94
C THR A 37 -5.78 -14.62 3.82
N MET A 38 -6.65 -13.67 4.15
CA MET A 38 -6.43 -12.24 3.96
C MET A 38 -5.15 -11.73 4.63
N GLU A 39 -4.92 -12.10 5.89
CA GLU A 39 -3.74 -11.64 6.63
C GLU A 39 -2.43 -12.22 6.06
N HIS A 40 -2.44 -13.50 5.67
CA HIS A 40 -1.29 -14.16 5.08
C HIS A 40 -0.92 -13.57 3.73
N GLU A 41 -1.92 -13.35 2.87
CA GLU A 41 -1.75 -12.74 1.55
C GLU A 41 -1.28 -11.29 1.66
N LEU A 42 -1.85 -10.52 2.60
CA LEU A 42 -1.43 -9.14 2.85
C LEU A 42 0.02 -9.08 3.33
N ASN A 43 0.41 -9.93 4.29
CA ASN A 43 1.78 -9.99 4.77
C ASN A 43 2.75 -10.38 3.65
N THR A 44 2.37 -11.34 2.80
CA THR A 44 3.18 -11.74 1.65
C THR A 44 3.34 -10.60 0.64
N LEU A 45 2.26 -9.88 0.35
CA LEU A 45 2.27 -8.72 -0.55
C LEU A 45 3.16 -7.60 0.01
N LEU A 46 3.02 -7.27 1.28
CA LEU A 46 3.80 -6.22 1.94
C LEU A 46 5.28 -6.60 2.09
N LYS A 47 5.61 -7.89 2.28
CA LYS A 47 7.00 -8.36 2.26
C LYS A 47 7.70 -8.16 0.91
N GLY A 48 6.95 -8.11 -0.18
CA GLY A 48 7.49 -7.80 -1.50
C GLY A 48 7.80 -6.32 -1.72
N TYR A 49 7.31 -5.43 -0.85
CA TYR A 49 7.58 -4.00 -0.97
C TYR A 49 9.05 -3.69 -0.65
N GLY A 50 9.70 -2.92 -1.53
CA GLY A 50 11.12 -2.58 -1.47
C GLY A 50 12.03 -3.48 -2.32
N ASP A 51 11.57 -4.67 -2.70
CA ASP A 51 12.32 -5.63 -3.53
C ASP A 51 11.61 -5.89 -4.87
N GLN A 52 10.41 -6.47 -4.82
CA GLN A 52 9.60 -6.77 -6.01
C GLN A 52 8.72 -5.60 -6.45
N PHE A 53 8.34 -4.75 -5.50
CA PHE A 53 7.47 -3.60 -5.73
C PHE A 53 8.07 -2.34 -5.09
N ALA A 54 8.20 -1.26 -5.86
CA ALA A 54 8.67 0.02 -5.35
C ALA A 54 7.81 1.15 -5.91
N ILE A 55 7.63 2.21 -5.12
CA ILE A 55 7.00 3.46 -5.56
C ILE A 55 8.07 4.54 -5.47
N ASN A 56 8.26 5.26 -6.56
CA ASN A 56 9.07 6.47 -6.52
C ASN A 56 8.15 7.65 -6.17
N PHE A 57 8.45 8.32 -5.05
CA PHE A 57 7.76 9.52 -4.58
C PHE A 57 8.54 10.82 -4.87
N SER A 58 9.68 10.71 -5.56
CA SER A 58 10.56 11.83 -5.93
C SER A 58 10.17 12.46 -7.25
#